data_AF-A0A1B6LS80-F1
#
_entry.id   AF-A0A1B6LS80-F1
#
_cell.length_a   1.000
_cell.length_b   1.000
_cell.length_c   1.000
_cell.angle_alpha   90.00
_cell.angle_beta   90.00
_cell.angle_gamma   90.00
#
_symmetry.space_group_name_H-M   'P 1'
#
loop_
_entity.id
_entity.type
_entity.pdbx_description
1 polymer ?
#
loop_
_entity_poly.entity_id
_entity_poly.type
_entity_poly.pdbx_seq_one_letter_code
_entity_poly.pdbx_strand_id
1 'polypeptide(L)'
;VISFPKCGTTWTQEMVWLLKNNLDFEKAKSTYLHLRFSFLEFKLLWGDHPPEGILDDIKKVRESTSPRFIKSHLPLELLPKQIWTKKPKVIYVFRNPKDAAVSYYHHTKIWHNYVGPLELFFEGYIQGKGPPLCCQTDC
;
A
#
# COMPACT_ATOMS: atom_id res chain seq x y z
N VAL A 1 -0.94 7.42 -5.81
CA VAL A 1 -2.08 6.47 -5.85
C VAL A 1 -2.38 6.06 -4.43
N ILE A 2 -3.59 6.34 -3.95
CA ILE A 2 -4.00 6.14 -2.57
C ILE A 2 -5.25 5.27 -2.54
N SER A 3 -5.38 4.38 -1.56
CA SER A 3 -6.55 3.51 -1.41
C SER A 3 -6.52 2.83 -0.05
N PHE A 4 -7.64 2.37 0.47
CA PHE A 4 -7.58 1.28 1.46
C PHE A 4 -6.93 0.02 0.82
N PRO A 5 -6.17 -0.82 1.57
CA PRO A 5 -5.58 -2.02 1.01
C PRO A 5 -6.61 -2.87 0.26
N LYS A 6 -6.17 -3.48 -0.85
CA LYS A 6 -7.00 -4.41 -1.66
C LYS A 6 -8.16 -3.79 -2.44
N CYS A 7 -8.17 -2.47 -2.57
CA CYS A 7 -9.14 -1.74 -3.40
C CYS A 7 -8.65 -1.45 -4.83
N GLY A 8 -7.67 -2.19 -5.37
CA GLY A 8 -7.22 -2.02 -6.76
C GLY A 8 -5.94 -1.18 -6.96
N THR A 9 -5.20 -0.89 -5.89
CA THR A 9 -3.99 -0.05 -5.91
C THR A 9 -2.95 -0.51 -6.95
N THR A 10 -2.72 -1.81 -7.09
CA THR A 10 -1.73 -2.37 -8.05
C THR A 10 -2.09 -2.01 -9.49
N TRP A 11 -3.36 -2.22 -9.88
CA TRP A 11 -3.83 -1.91 -11.23
C TRP A 11 -3.72 -0.41 -11.52
N THR A 12 -4.15 0.43 -10.58
CA THR A 12 -4.06 1.88 -10.75
C THR A 12 -2.62 2.37 -10.84
N GLN A 13 -1.69 1.79 -10.06
CA GLN A 13 -0.27 2.13 -10.19
C GLN A 13 0.26 1.81 -11.59
N GLU A 14 -0.05 0.64 -12.15
CA GLU A 14 0.36 0.27 -13.50
C GLU A 14 -0.20 1.20 -14.57
N MET A 15 -1.51 1.44 -14.54
CA MET A 15 -2.17 2.33 -15.50
C MET A 15 -1.56 3.74 -15.45
N VAL A 16 -1.38 4.29 -14.25
CA VAL A 16 -0.79 5.63 -14.07
C VAL A 16 0.65 5.68 -14.56
N TRP A 17 1.44 4.64 -14.28
CA TRP A 17 2.83 4.59 -14.72
C TRP A 17 2.91 4.55 -16.25
N LEU A 18 2.17 3.65 -16.89
CA LEU A 18 2.16 3.50 -18.34
C LEU A 18 1.68 4.79 -19.02
N LEU A 19 0.57 5.37 -18.56
CA LEU A 19 0.06 6.62 -19.11
C LEU A 19 1.06 7.77 -19.00
N LYS A 20 1.82 7.82 -17.90
CA LYS A 20 2.81 8.89 -17.70
C LYS A 20 4.12 8.65 -18.45
N ASN A 21 4.41 7.40 -18.84
CA ASN A 21 5.62 6.99 -19.56
C ASN A 21 5.30 6.53 -20.99
N ASN A 22 4.35 7.19 -21.66
CA ASN A 22 4.04 6.99 -23.09
C ASN A 22 3.71 5.54 -23.48
N LEU A 23 3.06 4.79 -22.58
CA LEU A 23 2.73 3.38 -22.77
C LEU A 23 3.96 2.51 -23.06
N ASP A 24 5.10 2.82 -22.43
CA ASP A 24 6.32 2.01 -22.53
C ASP A 24 6.16 0.68 -21.75
N PHE A 25 5.57 -0.30 -22.43
CA PHE A 25 5.32 -1.64 -21.87
C PHE A 25 6.60 -2.41 -21.61
N GLU A 26 7.65 -2.23 -22.42
CA GLU A 26 8.91 -2.94 -22.24
C GLU A 26 9.61 -2.49 -20.97
N LYS A 27 9.61 -1.19 -20.67
CA LYS A 27 10.16 -0.69 -19.41
C LYS A 27 9.29 -1.02 -18.20
N ALA A 28 7.96 -1.07 -18.36
CA ALA A 28 7.06 -1.52 -17.29
C ALA A 28 7.34 -2.99 -16.90
N LYS A 29 7.64 -3.86 -17.88
CA LYS A 29 8.01 -5.26 -17.65
C LYS A 29 9.40 -5.42 -17.05
N SER A 30 10.37 -4.60 -17.46
CA SER A 30 11.76 -4.73 -17.00
C SER A 30 11.99 -4.24 -15.57
N THR A 31 11.06 -3.46 -15.01
CA THR A 31 11.19 -2.88 -13.67
C THR A 31 10.01 -3.24 -12.77
N TYR A 32 10.28 -3.90 -11.65
CA TYR A 32 9.25 -4.25 -10.66
C TYR A 32 8.48 -3.02 -10.17
N LEU A 33 7.18 -3.21 -9.91
CA LEU A 33 6.29 -2.11 -9.53
C LEU A 33 6.73 -1.39 -8.24
N HIS A 34 7.25 -2.12 -7.24
CA HIS A 34 7.75 -1.52 -5.99
C HIS A 34 9.02 -0.66 -6.18
N LEU A 35 9.74 -0.85 -7.30
CA LEU A 35 10.84 0.02 -7.68
C LEU A 35 10.32 1.27 -8.39
N ARG A 36 9.22 1.15 -9.15
CA ARG A 36 8.56 2.26 -9.86
C ARG A 36 7.73 3.16 -8.96
N PHE A 37 7.11 2.62 -7.91
CA PHE A 37 6.32 3.35 -6.93
C PHE A 37 6.92 3.18 -5.53
N SER A 38 7.23 4.30 -4.88
CA SER A 38 7.61 4.27 -3.46
C SER A 38 6.38 4.15 -2.56
N PHE A 39 6.46 3.24 -1.59
CA PHE A 39 5.36 2.96 -0.67
C PHE A 39 5.65 3.63 0.70
N LEU A 40 5.00 4.77 0.96
CA LEU A 40 5.41 5.71 2.01
C LEU A 40 5.56 5.09 3.40
N GLU A 41 4.60 4.26 3.79
CA GLU A 41 4.53 3.65 5.11
C GLU A 41 5.12 2.23 5.16
N PHE A 42 5.77 1.75 4.10
CA PHE A 42 6.21 0.35 4.02
C PHE A 42 7.11 0.00 5.21
N LYS A 43 8.17 0.78 5.44
CA LYS A 43 9.09 0.58 6.57
C LYS A 43 8.39 0.55 7.93
N LEU A 44 7.30 1.31 8.11
CA LEU A 44 6.54 1.36 9.36
C LEU A 44 5.84 0.04 9.69
N LEU A 45 5.61 -0.84 8.70
CA LEU A 45 5.01 -2.15 8.92
C LEU A 45 5.91 -3.08 9.77
N TRP A 46 7.19 -2.73 9.95
CA TRP A 46 8.15 -3.50 10.75
C TRP A 46 8.58 -2.80 12.05
N GLY A 47 7.99 -1.65 12.39
CA GLY A 47 8.38 -0.88 13.57
C GLY A 47 9.87 -0.54 13.61
N ASP A 48 10.50 -0.71 14.77
CA ASP A 48 11.92 -0.38 14.99
C ASP A 48 12.90 -1.45 14.48
N HIS A 49 12.40 -2.60 14.01
CA HIS A 49 13.21 -3.74 13.60
C HIS A 49 12.90 -4.18 12.15
N PRO A 50 13.14 -3.33 11.15
CA PRO A 50 13.01 -3.72 9.76
C PRO A 50 14.04 -4.80 9.39
N PRO A 51 13.67 -5.81 8.59
CA PRO A 51 14.61 -6.74 7.99
C PRO A 51 15.74 -6.02 7.25
N GLU A 52 16.93 -6.61 7.27
CA GLU A 52 18.07 -6.10 6.50
C GLU A 52 17.73 -6.04 5.00
N GLY A 53 18.07 -4.93 4.35
CA GLY A 53 17.77 -4.71 2.92
C GLY A 53 16.40 -4.10 2.62
N ILE A 54 15.56 -3.80 3.62
CA ILE A 54 14.33 -3.01 3.41
C ILE A 54 14.71 -1.61 2.88
N LEU A 55 14.10 -1.23 1.74
CA LEU A 55 14.30 0.08 1.14
C LEU A 55 13.73 1.19 2.03
N ASP A 56 14.49 2.27 2.20
CA ASP A 56 13.98 3.51 2.80
C ASP A 56 13.21 4.32 1.75
N ASP A 57 11.92 4.05 1.63
CA ASP A 57 11.03 4.73 0.68
C ASP A 57 10.94 6.25 0.90
N ILE A 58 11.07 6.72 2.15
CA ILE A 58 11.04 8.16 2.44
C ILE A 58 12.30 8.81 1.88
N LYS A 59 13.47 8.24 2.15
CA LYS A 59 14.74 8.71 1.60
C LYS A 59 14.72 8.68 0.07
N LYS A 60 14.27 7.56 -0.52
CA LYS A 60 14.11 7.41 -1.97
C LYS A 60 13.23 8.52 -2.57
N VAL A 61 12.09 8.84 -1.96
CA VAL A 61 11.19 9.90 -2.46
C VAL A 61 11.83 11.30 -2.36
N ARG A 62 12.64 11.55 -1.33
CA ARG A 62 13.35 12.82 -1.17
C ARG A 62 14.44 13.03 -2.21
N GLU A 63 15.17 11.96 -2.53
CA GLU A 63 16.29 11.97 -3.49
C GLU A 63 15.84 11.84 -4.95
N SER A 64 14.62 11.34 -5.19
CA SER A 64 14.07 11.16 -6.54
C SER A 64 13.72 12.49 -7.22
N THR A 65 14.04 12.59 -8.51
CA THR A 65 13.58 13.68 -9.38
C THR A 65 12.11 13.54 -9.75
N SER A 66 11.49 14.64 -10.21
CA SER A 66 10.12 14.60 -10.71
C SER A 66 10.05 14.02 -12.13
N PRO A 67 8.99 13.29 -12.50
CA PRO A 67 7.79 12.98 -11.71
C PRO A 67 8.00 11.82 -10.72
N ARG A 68 7.52 12.00 -9.48
CA ARG A 68 7.56 10.97 -8.44
C ARG A 68 6.26 10.18 -8.40
N PHE A 69 6.36 8.87 -8.38
CA PHE A 69 5.24 7.95 -8.24
C PHE A 69 5.21 7.40 -6.82
N ILE A 70 4.13 7.70 -6.11
CA ILE A 70 4.00 7.40 -4.68
C ILE A 70 2.70 6.62 -4.45
N LYS A 71 2.80 5.54 -3.68
CA LYS A 71 1.71 4.71 -3.21
C LYS A 71 1.54 4.94 -1.70
N SER A 72 0.29 5.01 -1.24
CA SER A 72 -0.02 4.95 0.19
C SER A 72 -1.40 4.36 0.45
N HIS A 73 -1.57 3.79 1.64
CA HIS A 73 -2.79 3.34 2.28
C HIS A 73 -3.17 4.20 3.48
N LEU A 74 -2.36 5.20 3.82
CA LEU A 74 -2.66 6.13 4.89
C LEU A 74 -3.94 6.93 4.60
N PRO A 75 -4.76 7.18 5.65
CA PRO A 75 -5.86 8.13 5.56
C PRO A 75 -5.30 9.56 5.36
N LEU A 76 -6.15 10.46 4.86
CA LEU A 76 -5.76 11.80 4.41
C LEU A 76 -5.07 12.61 5.52
N GLU A 77 -5.50 12.42 6.76
CA GLU A 77 -5.01 13.10 7.95
C GLU A 77 -3.55 12.74 8.29
N LEU A 78 -3.09 11.56 7.88
CA LEU A 78 -1.72 11.08 8.12
C LEU A 78 -0.77 11.36 6.95
N LEU A 79 -1.27 11.92 5.85
CA LEU A 79 -0.43 12.31 4.72
C LEU A 79 0.32 13.63 5.01
N PRO A 80 1.45 13.88 4.32
CA PRO A 80 2.21 15.13 4.50
C PRO A 80 1.34 16.36 4.21
N LYS A 81 1.31 17.34 5.12
CA LYS A 81 0.53 18.60 4.98
C LYS A 81 0.83 19.35 3.67
N GLN A 82 2.00 19.12 3.08
CA GLN A 82 2.39 19.67 1.79
C GLN A 82 1.47 19.26 0.64
N ILE A 83 0.60 18.24 0.77
CA ILE A 83 -0.41 17.94 -0.25
C ILE A 83 -1.32 19.14 -0.53
N TRP A 84 -1.60 19.97 0.47
CA TRP A 84 -2.49 21.13 0.35
C TRP A 84 -1.81 22.33 -0.32
N THR A 85 -0.50 22.46 -0.17
CA THR A 85 0.28 23.59 -0.72
C THR A 85 0.89 23.26 -2.07
N LYS A 86 1.42 22.05 -2.25
CA LYS A 86 2.05 21.59 -3.50
C LYS A 86 1.05 21.00 -4.49
N LYS A 87 -0.18 20.68 -4.03
CA LYS A 87 -1.29 20.18 -4.86
C LYS A 87 -0.87 19.10 -5.86
N PRO A 88 -0.22 18.00 -5.41
CA PRO A 88 0.13 16.90 -6.31
C PRO A 88 -1.15 16.26 -6.87
N LYS A 89 -1.03 15.57 -8.01
CA LYS A 89 -2.14 14.76 -8.53
C LYS A 89 -2.35 13.53 -7.64
N VAL A 90 -3.51 13.46 -6.99
CA VAL A 90 -3.91 12.32 -6.16
C VAL A 90 -5.01 11.53 -6.86
N ILE A 91 -4.80 10.22 -6.98
CA ILE A 91 -5.81 9.28 -7.46
C ILE A 91 -6.14 8.40 -6.27
N TYR A 92 -7.37 8.53 -5.77
CA TYR A 92 -7.93 7.68 -4.73
C TYR A 92 -8.76 6.57 -5.36
N VAL A 93 -8.59 5.34 -4.90
CA VAL A 93 -9.31 4.17 -5.41
C VAL A 93 -10.09 3.54 -4.26
N PHE A 94 -11.38 3.33 -4.50
CA PHE A 94 -12.27 2.66 -3.56
C PHE A 94 -12.87 1.41 -4.23
N ARG A 95 -13.28 0.46 -3.40
CA ARG A 95 -13.97 -0.77 -3.79
C ARG A 95 -15.12 -0.99 -2.82
N ASN A 96 -16.14 -1.76 -3.24
CA ASN A 96 -17.16 -2.25 -2.31
C ASN A 96 -16.47 -2.85 -1.07
N PRO A 97 -16.81 -2.40 0.15
CA PRO A 97 -16.12 -2.81 1.37
C PRO A 97 -16.26 -4.31 1.65
N LYS A 98 -17.35 -4.95 1.23
CA LYS A 98 -17.53 -6.42 1.37
C LYS A 98 -16.50 -7.18 0.54
N ASP A 99 -16.31 -6.76 -0.71
CA ASP A 99 -15.32 -7.38 -1.60
C ASP A 99 -13.88 -7.06 -1.17
N ALA A 100 -13.65 -5.84 -0.68
CA ALA A 100 -12.38 -5.44 -0.11
C ALA A 100 -12.02 -6.29 1.11
N ALA A 101 -12.98 -6.55 2.00
CA ALA A 101 -12.82 -7.42 3.17
C ALA A 101 -12.40 -8.84 2.77
N VAL A 102 -13.12 -9.47 1.82
CA VAL A 102 -12.77 -10.82 1.33
C VAL A 102 -11.37 -10.83 0.71
N SER A 103 -11.04 -9.84 -0.12
CA SER A 103 -9.70 -9.74 -0.72
C SER A 103 -8.60 -9.50 0.32
N TYR A 104 -8.92 -8.77 1.39
CA TYR A 104 -7.99 -8.51 2.49
C TYR A 104 -7.78 -9.73 3.36
N TYR A 105 -8.83 -10.52 3.64
CA TYR A 105 -8.71 -11.82 4.30
C TYR A 105 -7.71 -12.73 3.59
N HIS A 106 -7.85 -12.94 2.27
CA HIS A 106 -6.90 -13.78 1.55
C HIS A 106 -5.49 -13.20 1.52
N HIS A 107 -5.37 -11.87 1.43
CA HIS A 107 -4.07 -11.21 1.50
C HIS A 107 -3.39 -11.42 2.85
N THR A 108 -4.13 -11.37 3.96
CA THR A 108 -3.59 -11.51 5.31
C THR A 108 -3.23 -12.94 5.63
N LYS A 109 -3.92 -13.94 5.05
CA LYS A 109 -3.44 -15.34 5.09
C LYS A 109 -2.05 -15.49 4.46
N ILE A 110 -1.80 -14.82 3.33
CA ILE A 110 -0.54 -14.94 2.57
C ILE A 110 0.58 -14.13 3.23
N TRP A 111 0.30 -12.87 3.62
CA TRP A 111 1.33 -11.93 4.06
C TRP A 111 1.51 -11.84 5.57
N HIS A 112 0.48 -12.20 6.34
CA HIS A 112 0.49 -12.13 7.81
C HIS A 112 0.27 -13.50 8.46
N ASN A 113 0.32 -14.59 7.68
CA ASN A 113 0.11 -15.96 8.15
C ASN A 113 -1.16 -16.13 9.00
N TYR A 114 -2.23 -15.41 8.67
CA TYR A 114 -3.48 -15.51 9.42
C TYR A 114 -4.10 -16.91 9.26
N VAL A 115 -4.30 -17.61 10.38
CA VAL A 115 -4.90 -18.96 10.43
C VAL A 115 -6.28 -18.99 11.08
N GLY A 116 -6.81 -17.86 11.53
CA GLY A 116 -8.10 -17.78 12.21
C GLY A 116 -9.32 -17.95 11.29
N PRO A 117 -10.52 -18.10 11.88
CA PRO A 117 -11.78 -18.18 11.15
C PRO A 117 -12.11 -16.90 10.36
N LEU A 118 -12.90 -17.04 9.30
CA LEU A 118 -13.31 -15.91 8.47
C LEU A 118 -14.16 -14.90 9.24
N GLU A 119 -15.01 -15.39 10.14
CA GLU A 119 -15.94 -14.62 10.96
C GLU A 119 -15.18 -13.67 11.89
N LEU A 120 -14.14 -14.18 12.56
CA LEU A 120 -13.29 -13.39 13.45
C LEU A 120 -12.53 -12.31 12.68
N PHE A 121 -12.03 -12.64 11.47
CA PHE A 121 -11.41 -11.65 10.60
C PHE A 121 -12.38 -10.53 10.23
N PHE A 122 -13.61 -10.87 9.84
CA PHE A 122 -14.62 -9.88 9.46
C PHE A 122 -15.10 -9.02 10.63
N GLU A 123 -15.25 -9.60 11.81
CA GLU A 123 -15.57 -8.83 13.01
C GLU A 123 -14.49 -7.76 13.28
N GLY A 124 -13.21 -8.15 13.23
CA GLY A 124 -12.09 -7.21 13.36
C GLY A 124 -12.11 -6.13 12.27
N TYR A 125 -12.32 -6.54 11.01
CA TYR A 125 -12.41 -5.62 9.87
C TYR A 125 -13.51 -4.57 10.04
N ILE A 126 -14.71 -4.97 10.48
CA ILE A 126 -15.85 -4.06 10.70
C ILE A 126 -15.58 -3.09 11.85
N GLN A 127 -14.90 -3.55 12.91
CA GLN A 127 -14.50 -2.71 14.04
C GLN A 127 -13.34 -1.75 13.71
N GLY A 128 -12.83 -1.76 12.48
CA GLY A 128 -11.66 -0.98 12.09
C GLY A 128 -10.36 -1.47 12.73
N LYS A 129 -10.37 -2.68 13.29
CA LYS A 129 -9.15 -3.33 13.76
C LYS A 129 -8.38 -3.82 12.53
N GLY A 130 -7.06 -3.62 12.56
CA GLY A 130 -6.18 -4.20 11.55
C GLY A 130 -6.33 -5.72 11.49
N PRO A 131 -5.73 -6.38 10.50
CA PRO A 131 -5.72 -7.84 10.45
C PRO A 131 -5.18 -8.36 11.78
N PRO A 132 -5.82 -9.36 12.41
CA PRO A 132 -5.27 -9.96 13.61
C PRO A 132 -3.90 -10.50 13.22
N LEU A 133 -2.84 -9.82 13.66
CA LEU A 133 -1.50 -10.39 13.60
C LEU A 133 -1.59 -11.63 14.47
N CYS A 134 -1.51 -12.81 13.86
CA CYS A 134 -1.46 -14.05 14.62
C CYS A 134 -0.28 -13.92 15.59
N CYS A 135 -0.61 -13.91 16.88
CA CYS A 135 0.24 -14.05 18.07
C CYS A 135 1.76 -13.92 17.83
N GLN A 136 2.34 -12.78 18.21
CA GLN A 136 3.74 -12.73 18.66
C GLN A 136 3.89 -12.53 20.17
N THR A 137 2.79 -12.47 20.93
CA THR A 137 2.80 -12.57 22.38
C THR A 137 1.51 -13.25 22.85
N ASP A 138 1.68 -14.46 23.40
CA ASP A 138 0.84 -15.13 24.40
C ASP A 138 -0.62 -15.48 24.02
N CYS A 139 -0.78 -16.67 23.43
CA CYS A 139 -1.84 -17.60 23.81
C CYS A 139 -1.34 -18.47 24.96
#